data_AF-A0A077Q8V8-F1
#
_entry.id   AF-A0A077Q8V8-F1
#
_cell.length_a   1.000
_cell.length_b   1.000
_cell.length_c   1.000
_cell.angle_alpha   90.00
_cell.angle_beta   90.00
_cell.angle_gamma   90.00
#
_symmetry.space_group_name_H-M   'P 1'
#
loop_
_entity.id
_entity.type
_entity.pdbx_description
1 polymer ?
#
loop_
_entity_poly.entity_id
_entity_poly.type
_entity_poly.pdbx_seq_one_letter_code
_entity_poly.pdbx_strand_id
1 'polypeptide(L)'
;MKICVTAAKTILKHLGKPRRSKYEKENYLRIDFSKAGKVTIYAEYPKNMGLKGKKLGEWPELSLPIAREKAQELAKEGLTADSVHQLLYAY
;
A
#
# COMPACT_ATOMS: atom_id res chain seq x y z
N MET A 1 -10.74 -10.01 -9.60
CA MET A 1 -11.34 -9.42 -8.37
C MET A 1 -12.11 -8.16 -8.73
N LYS A 2 -13.46 -8.17 -8.68
CA LYS A 2 -14.26 -6.93 -8.74
C LYS A 2 -13.99 -6.15 -7.44
N ILE A 3 -13.17 -5.11 -7.50
CA ILE A 3 -12.86 -4.29 -6.33
C ILE A 3 -14.17 -3.61 -5.89
N CYS A 4 -14.53 -3.82 -4.64
CA CYS A 4 -15.77 -3.43 -4.00
C CYS A 4 -15.90 -1.90 -3.77
N VAL A 5 -15.43 -1.07 -4.72
CA VAL A 5 -15.46 0.40 -4.64
C VAL A 5 -16.88 0.92 -4.41
N THR A 6 -17.86 0.36 -5.13
CA THR A 6 -19.27 0.69 -4.98
C THR A 6 -19.77 0.37 -3.57
N ALA A 7 -19.42 -0.80 -3.03
CA ALA A 7 -19.80 -1.17 -1.66
C ALA A 7 -19.13 -0.26 -0.63
N ALA A 8 -17.83 0.03 -0.79
CA ALA A 8 -17.10 0.94 0.09
C ALA A 8 -17.72 2.34 0.08
N LYS A 9 -18.07 2.87 -1.09
CA LYS A 9 -18.75 4.17 -1.26
C LYS A 9 -20.11 4.19 -0.55
N THR A 10 -20.93 3.15 -0.74
CA THR A 10 -22.25 3.03 -0.10
C THR A 10 -22.13 2.95 1.42
N ILE A 11 -21.22 2.12 1.93
CA ILE A 11 -20.98 1.96 3.37
C ILE A 11 -20.46 3.28 3.98
N LEU A 12 -19.51 3.95 3.33
CA LEU A 12 -18.97 5.23 3.79
C LEU A 12 -20.05 6.32 3.84
N LYS A 13 -20.93 6.37 2.84
CA LYS A 13 -22.06 7.30 2.82
C LYS A 13 -23.03 7.01 3.97
N HIS A 14 -23.36 5.74 4.22
CA HIS A 14 -24.26 5.33 5.30
C HIS A 14 -23.68 5.61 6.69
N LEU A 15 -22.39 5.30 6.91
CA LEU A 15 -21.72 5.50 8.20
C LEU A 15 -21.30 6.94 8.47
N GLY A 16 -21.49 7.87 7.52
CA GLY A 16 -21.03 9.25 7.63
C GLY A 16 -19.51 9.42 7.70
N LYS A 17 -18.72 8.37 7.40
CA LYS A 17 -17.25 8.41 7.49
C LYS A 17 -16.64 8.96 6.20
N PRO A 18 -15.57 9.78 6.29
CA PRO A 18 -14.94 10.37 5.11
C PRO A 18 -14.12 9.37 4.30
N ARG A 19 -13.45 8.42 4.98
CA ARG A 19 -12.53 7.44 4.40
C ARG A 19 -12.59 6.11 5.13
N ARG A 20 -12.20 5.04 4.43
CA ARG A 20 -11.93 3.71 5.02
C ARG A 20 -10.68 3.16 4.38
N SER A 21 -9.80 2.59 5.20
CA SER A 21 -8.58 1.95 4.72
C SER A 21 -8.65 0.44 4.90
N LYS A 22 -8.12 -0.31 3.94
CA LYS A 22 -7.86 -1.75 4.05
C LYS A 22 -6.36 -1.96 3.98
N TYR A 23 -5.85 -2.77 4.91
CA TYR A 23 -4.43 -3.14 4.95
C TYR A 23 -4.28 -4.58 4.44
N GLU A 24 -3.33 -4.80 3.55
CA GLU A 24 -2.88 -6.13 3.12
C GLU A 24 -1.42 -6.27 3.54
N LYS A 25 -1.22 -6.71 4.80
CA LYS A 25 0.12 -6.82 5.41
C LYS A 25 1.05 -7.73 4.60
N GLU A 26 0.52 -8.84 4.10
CA GLU A 26 1.25 -9.82 3.28
C GLU A 26 1.80 -9.22 1.98
N ASN A 27 1.14 -8.17 1.47
CA ASN A 27 1.52 -7.50 0.23
C ASN A 27 2.07 -6.09 0.44
N TYR A 28 2.29 -5.67 1.69
CA TYR A 28 2.73 -4.31 2.05
C TYR A 28 1.84 -3.22 1.45
N LEU A 29 0.52 -3.42 1.39
CA LEU A 29 -0.41 -2.43 0.82
C LEU A 29 -1.34 -1.82 1.87
N ARG A 30 -1.58 -0.52 1.73
CA ARG A 30 -2.74 0.17 2.29
C ARG A 30 -3.59 0.74 1.15
N ILE A 31 -4.85 0.34 1.10
CA ILE A 31 -5.83 0.78 0.11
C ILE A 31 -6.82 1.70 0.80
N ASP A 32 -6.84 2.95 0.39
CA ASP A 32 -7.73 3.99 0.91
C ASP A 32 -8.93 4.18 -0.01
N PHE A 33 -10.14 4.07 0.54
CA PHE A 33 -11.39 4.37 -0.14
C PHE A 33 -11.93 5.71 0.35
N SER A 34 -12.25 6.61 -0.57
CA SER A 34 -12.93 7.87 -0.26
C SER A 34 -14.44 7.76 -0.46
N LYS A 35 -15.20 8.63 0.21
CA LYS A 35 -16.65 8.78 0.00
C LYS A 35 -17.02 9.15 -1.46
N ALA A 36 -16.11 9.77 -2.21
CA ALA A 36 -16.33 10.07 -3.63
C ALA A 36 -16.25 8.81 -4.52
N GLY A 37 -15.63 7.73 -4.03
CA GLY A 37 -15.31 6.54 -4.81
C GLY A 37 -13.87 6.52 -5.33
N LYS A 38 -13.04 7.49 -4.92
CA LYS A 38 -11.61 7.51 -5.24
C LYS A 38 -10.89 6.45 -4.41
N VAL A 39 -10.07 5.63 -5.06
CA VAL A 39 -9.27 4.60 -4.38
C VAL A 39 -7.79 4.91 -4.56
N THR A 40 -7.08 5.11 -3.45
CA THR A 40 -5.64 5.40 -3.46
C THR A 40 -4.88 4.23 -2.85
N ILE A 41 -3.83 3.80 -3.54
CA ILE A 41 -3.03 2.65 -3.14
C ILE A 41 -1.67 3.14 -2.66
N TYR A 42 -1.31 2.74 -1.44
CA TYR A 42 -0.04 3.03 -0.80
C TYR A 42 0.71 1.73 -0.54
N ALA A 43 2.03 1.79 -0.66
CA ALA A 43 2.92 0.84 -0.04
C ALA A 43 3.06 1.21 1.44
N GLU A 44 2.86 0.25 2.33
CA GLU A 44 3.01 0.42 3.77
C GLU A 44 3.76 -0.78 4.36
N TYR A 45 4.96 -0.50 4.88
CA TYR A 45 5.88 -1.49 5.39
C TYR A 45 5.86 -1.53 6.93
N PRO A 46 6.11 -2.71 7.52
CA PRO A 46 6.40 -2.83 8.94
C PRO A 46 7.55 -1.92 9.39
N LYS A 47 7.43 -1.32 10.59
CA LYS A 47 8.44 -0.37 11.10
C LYS A 47 9.84 -0.98 11.22
N ASN A 48 9.93 -2.28 11.48
CA ASN A 48 11.20 -3.00 11.60
C ASN A 48 11.94 -3.17 10.26
N MET A 49 11.31 -2.89 9.11
CA MET A 49 11.99 -2.90 7.81
C MET A 49 12.73 -1.61 7.50
N GLY A 50 12.59 -0.54 8.30
CA GLY A 50 13.22 0.75 7.99
C GLY A 50 12.66 1.47 6.75
N LEU A 51 11.72 0.86 6.02
CA LEU A 51 11.18 1.39 4.77
C LEU A 51 10.04 2.38 4.99
N LYS A 52 10.17 3.56 4.35
CA LYS A 52 9.10 4.56 4.35
C LYS A 52 8.01 4.16 3.36
N GLY A 53 6.77 4.07 3.86
CA GLY A 53 5.60 3.88 2.99
C GLY A 53 5.43 5.04 2.01
N LYS A 54 4.99 4.73 0.79
CA LYS A 54 4.79 5.73 -0.28
C LYS A 54 3.51 5.48 -1.07
N LYS A 55 2.98 6.52 -1.70
CA LYS A 55 1.85 6.39 -2.62
C LYS A 55 2.33 5.68 -3.89
N LEU A 56 1.64 4.60 -4.27
CA LEU A 56 1.93 3.86 -5.51
C LEU A 56 1.11 4.36 -6.68
N GLY A 57 -0.14 4.75 -6.42
CA GLY A 57 -1.05 5.20 -7.47
C GLY A 57 -2.50 5.24 -7.01
N GLU A 58 -3.39 5.31 -7.99
CA GLU A 58 -4.84 5.35 -7.81
C GLU A 58 -5.47 4.31 -8.72
N TRP A 59 -6.61 3.75 -8.32
CA TRP A 59 -7.40 2.89 -9.20
C TRP A 59 -8.37 3.78 -9.98
N PRO A 60 -8.64 3.51 -11.28
CA PRO A 60 -8.28 2.31 -12.05
C PRO A 60 -6.90 2.32 -12.73
N GLU A 61 -6.16 3.42 -12.67
CA GLU A 61 -4.89 3.60 -13.39
C GLU A 61 -3.80 2.61 -12.94
N LEU A 62 -3.81 2.25 -11.65
CA LEU A 62 -2.98 1.22 -11.05
C LEU A 62 -3.85 0.07 -10.56
N SER A 63 -3.69 -1.09 -11.20
CA SER A 63 -4.36 -2.32 -10.78
C SER A 63 -3.73 -2.87 -9.49
N LEU A 64 -4.52 -3.58 -8.68
CA LEU A 64 -4.01 -4.18 -7.44
C LEU A 64 -2.89 -5.20 -7.67
N PRO A 65 -2.94 -6.12 -8.65
CA PRO A 65 -1.83 -7.03 -8.90
C PRO A 65 -0.51 -6.30 -9.14
N ILE A 66 -0.52 -5.28 -10.01
CA ILE A 66 0.68 -4.47 -10.29
C ILE A 66 1.12 -3.70 -9.04
N ALA A 67 0.18 -3.17 -8.25
CA ALA A 67 0.53 -2.49 -7.00
C ALA A 67 1.21 -3.42 -5.99
N ARG A 68 0.77 -4.69 -5.90
CA ARG A 68 1.37 -5.71 -5.03
C ARG A 68 2.78 -6.04 -5.48
N GLU A 69 2.97 -6.27 -6.78
CA GLU A 69 4.30 -6.53 -7.36
C GLU A 69 5.26 -5.37 -7.05
N LYS A 70 4.85 -4.12 -7.33
CA LYS A 70 5.65 -2.94 -7.01
C LYS A 70 6.00 -2.85 -5.52
N ALA A 71 5.03 -3.10 -4.64
CA ALA A 71 5.28 -3.03 -3.19
C ALA A 71 6.29 -4.09 -2.72
N GLN A 72 6.23 -5.29 -3.30
CA GLN A 72 7.15 -6.39 -3.02
C GLN A 72 8.56 -6.13 -3.57
N GLU A 73 8.67 -5.60 -4.80
CA GLU A 73 9.96 -5.20 -5.39
C GLU A 73 10.68 -4.18 -4.52
N LEU A 74 9.96 -3.14 -4.09
CA LEU A 74 10.49 -2.12 -3.18
C LEU A 74 10.90 -2.67 -1.82
N ALA A 75 10.20 -3.69 -1.31
CA ALA A 75 10.59 -4.37 -0.08
C ALA A 75 11.93 -5.10 -0.25
N LYS A 76 12.14 -5.76 -1.41
CA LYS A 76 13.38 -6.46 -1.75
C LYS A 76 14.55 -5.49 -1.90
N GLU A 77 14.37 -4.40 -2.65
CA GLU A 77 15.40 -3.35 -2.83
C GLU A 77 15.78 -2.72 -1.48
N GLY A 78 14.79 -2.46 -0.63
CA GLY A 78 15.00 -1.97 0.72
C GLY A 78 15.87 -2.88 1.59
N LEU A 79 15.58 -4.18 1.58
CA LEU A 79 16.38 -5.19 2.28
C LEU A 79 17.83 -5.26 1.77
N THR A 80 18.05 -5.03 0.47
CA THR A 80 19.41 -5.01 -0.09
C THR A 80 20.20 -3.76 0.27
N ALA A 81 19.56 -2.60 0.45
CA ALA A 81 20.26 -1.38 0.86
C ALA A 81 20.76 -1.47 2.31
N ASP A 82 19.94 -2.04 3.22
CA ASP A 82 20.35 -2.26 4.61
C ASP A 82 21.45 -3.32 4.74
N SER A 83 21.48 -4.34 3.86
CA SER A 83 22.56 -5.33 3.86
C SER A 83 23.91 -4.72 3.44
N VAL A 84 23.92 -3.74 2.54
CA VAL A 84 25.13 -2.99 2.15
C VAL A 84 25.63 -2.13 3.31
N HIS A 85 24.74 -1.48 4.06
CA HIS A 85 25.13 -0.73 5.26
C HIS A 85 25.65 -1.64 6.38
N GLN A 86 25.11 -2.84 6.55
CA GLN A 86 25.65 -3.82 7.50
C GLN A 86 27.06 -4.32 7.11
N LEU A 87 27.35 -4.43 5.81
CA LEU A 87 28.69 -4.79 5.32
C LEU A 87 29.75 -3.71 5.57
N LEU A 88 29.35 -2.43 5.60
CA LEU A 88 30.27 -1.32 5.89
C LEU A 88 30.74 -1.26 7.35
N TYR A 89 30.01 -1.86 8.29
CA TYR A 89 30.43 -1.99 9.69
C TYR A 89 31.30 -3.23 9.95
N ALA A 90 31.47 -4.10 8.96
CA ALA A 90 32.29 -5.30 9.03
C ALA A 90 33.72 -5.10 8.49
N TYR A 91 34.07 -3.88 8.07
CA TYR A 91 35.40 -3.44 7.65
C TYR A 91 35.89 -2.32 8.56
#